data_AF-A0A6N7VM39-F1
#
_entry.id   AF-A0A6N7VM39-F1
#
_cell.length_a   1.000
_cell.length_b   1.000
_cell.length_c   1.000
_cell.angle_alpha   90.00
_cell.angle_beta   90.00
_cell.angle_gamma   90.00
#
_symmetry.space_group_name_H-M   'P 1'
#
loop_
_entity.id
_entity.type
_entity.pdbx_description
1 polymer ?
#
loop_
_entity_poly.entity_id
_entity_poly.type
_entity_poly.pdbx_seq_one_letter_code
_entity_poly.pdbx_strand_id
1 'polypeptide(L)'
;MRENSKGKNFLIALVVILLITGLISGIIYLATKSFEKNVDKGEIVKAKEEVSGVLAELKEKLDKINQGEVIPPEKKKKLEEVTKVIVKNSSEKKLEKPKINISKKNLKNGTIYDYYVDGTIKREQNYVDGIKNGKEVEYYSNGKIKYEVDYINGFKNGSERYYYSNGAISKEINYNNGIKEGRYLENFENGNIKISGNYLSGKLDGVFIRYNSNGQKDIELNYVLGKKEGKATEYIGGQILSQVNYQNDMREGYFFTNNYNGGLEVEGNFVNDKKDGVWVKYNRDRKIISEETYQLGVLNGKYTTYYDNGDIKESGNYIDGYLEGIVTIYNNKGEMIRKINYIKGQKEGKSESYYPIDGKLYEEENYKNDILDGEYKSYYRNGKIHTIGYHTNGVRSGEWKDYSENGKNIGIYTYNQNGRLDGKIIYYIPTDFSQKSYFRKETEYRDGILEGSYIVYDTKDRITEKGFHRNNEKDGQWIKYVEGKIIYEENYRNGRRDGVQRYYYTNGKVSEEYVYNYGKEIEVRRYDENGNLKYERKR
;
A
#
# COMPACT_ATOMS: atom_id res chain seq x y z
N MET A 1 35.12 13.70 17.22
CA MET A 1 34.86 14.07 15.80
C MET A 1 36.15 14.20 14.95
N ARG A 2 37.14 13.30 15.04
CA ARG A 2 38.28 13.28 14.08
C ARG A 2 38.76 11.89 13.62
N GLU A 3 38.05 10.80 13.93
CA GLU A 3 38.47 9.45 13.54
C GLU A 3 37.77 8.88 12.28
N ASN A 4 36.62 9.43 11.87
CA ASN A 4 35.83 8.85 10.77
C ASN A 4 36.31 9.24 9.34
N SER A 5 37.34 10.06 9.20
CA SER A 5 37.91 10.42 7.89
C SER A 5 38.99 9.45 7.41
N LYS A 6 39.56 8.61 8.30
CA LYS A 6 40.63 7.67 7.94
C LYS A 6 40.11 6.39 7.27
N GLY A 7 38.98 5.84 7.72
CA GLY A 7 38.33 4.69 7.08
C GLY A 7 37.80 5.02 5.68
N LYS A 8 37.31 6.26 5.48
CA LYS A 8 36.83 6.75 4.18
C LYS A 8 37.97 6.82 3.15
N ASN A 9 39.16 7.27 3.54
CA ASN A 9 40.32 7.34 2.65
C ASN A 9 40.90 5.96 2.29
N PHE A 10 40.80 4.97 3.19
CA PHE A 10 41.16 3.58 2.89
C PHE A 10 40.19 2.96 1.87
N LEU A 11 38.88 3.18 2.04
CA LEU A 11 37.88 2.72 1.09
C LEU A 11 38.06 3.37 -0.29
N ILE A 12 38.40 4.66 -0.33
CA ILE A 12 38.71 5.37 -1.57
C ILE A 12 39.96 4.81 -2.25
N ALA A 13 41.04 4.54 -1.50
CA ALA A 13 42.25 3.94 -2.05
C ALA A 13 42.00 2.51 -2.56
N LEU A 14 41.18 1.72 -1.86
CA LEU A 14 40.76 0.38 -2.28
C LEU A 14 39.94 0.43 -3.58
N VAL A 15 39.01 1.38 -3.68
CA VAL A 15 38.22 1.62 -4.90
C VAL A 15 39.12 2.05 -6.05
N VAL A 16 40.12 2.91 -5.81
CA VAL A 16 41.08 3.32 -6.85
C VAL A 16 41.96 2.15 -7.32
N ILE A 17 42.40 1.27 -6.42
CA ILE A 17 43.15 0.05 -6.79
C ILE A 17 42.27 -0.92 -7.58
N LEU A 18 41.01 -1.11 -7.20
CA LEU A 18 40.04 -1.92 -7.94
C LEU A 18 39.70 -1.32 -9.32
N LEU A 19 39.66 0.01 -9.42
CA LEU A 19 39.46 0.72 -10.68
C LEU A 19 40.66 0.59 -11.61
N ILE A 20 41.89 0.70 -11.07
CA ILE A 20 43.12 0.54 -11.86
C ILE A 20 43.29 -0.92 -12.31
N THR A 21 43.03 -1.90 -11.45
CA THR A 21 43.07 -3.33 -11.83
C THR A 21 41.97 -3.70 -12.83
N GLY A 22 40.78 -3.10 -12.72
CA GLY A 22 39.72 -3.21 -13.71
C GLY A 22 40.07 -2.58 -15.05
N LEU A 23 40.73 -1.41 -15.05
CA LEU A 23 41.24 -0.74 -16.25
C LEU A 23 42.32 -1.58 -16.92
N ILE A 24 43.28 -2.11 -16.17
CA ILE A 24 44.35 -2.97 -16.69
C ILE A 24 43.75 -4.27 -17.24
N SER A 25 42.81 -4.89 -16.53
CA SER A 25 42.11 -6.10 -17.01
C SER A 25 41.28 -5.84 -18.27
N GLY A 26 40.64 -4.67 -18.35
CA GLY A 26 39.89 -4.23 -19.53
C GLY A 26 40.78 -3.93 -20.73
N ILE A 27 41.93 -3.30 -20.51
CA ILE A 27 42.95 -3.05 -21.55
C ILE A 27 43.52 -4.38 -22.05
N ILE A 28 43.80 -5.35 -21.16
CA ILE A 28 44.25 -6.69 -21.54
C ILE A 28 43.15 -7.47 -22.26
N TYR A 29 41.88 -7.35 -21.84
CA TYR A 29 40.74 -7.97 -22.53
C TYR A 29 40.53 -7.39 -23.93
N LEU A 30 40.64 -6.06 -24.08
CA LEU A 30 40.54 -5.38 -25.37
C LEU A 30 41.74 -5.69 -26.27
N ALA A 31 42.95 -5.76 -25.71
CA ALA A 31 44.14 -6.19 -26.42
C ALA A 31 44.08 -7.67 -26.83
N THR A 32 43.46 -8.55 -26.04
CA THR A 32 43.28 -9.97 -26.41
C THR A 32 42.15 -10.20 -27.40
N LYS A 33 41.11 -9.34 -27.41
CA LYS A 33 39.98 -9.44 -28.34
C LYS A 33 40.20 -8.73 -29.69
N SER A 34 41.09 -7.73 -29.77
CA SER A 34 41.38 -7.00 -31.01
C SER A 34 42.59 -7.51 -31.80
N PHE A 35 43.44 -8.37 -31.22
CA PHE A 35 44.71 -8.81 -31.82
C PHE A 35 44.79 -10.29 -32.19
N GLU A 36 43.69 -10.93 -32.57
CA GLU A 36 43.72 -12.33 -33.07
C GLU A 36 44.49 -12.54 -34.40
N LYS A 37 45.12 -11.50 -34.99
CA LYS A 37 45.84 -11.66 -36.26
C LYS A 37 47.34 -11.39 -36.31
N ASN A 38 47.99 -10.66 -35.40
CA ASN A 38 49.43 -10.31 -35.58
C ASN A 38 50.20 -9.93 -34.29
N VAL A 39 50.20 -10.76 -33.26
CA VAL A 39 51.12 -10.58 -32.10
C VAL A 39 51.80 -11.92 -31.77
N ASP A 40 53.10 -11.89 -31.45
CA ASP A 40 53.84 -13.06 -30.99
C ASP A 40 53.22 -13.61 -29.70
N LYS A 41 52.79 -14.88 -29.74
CA LYS A 41 52.11 -15.53 -28.62
C LYS A 41 52.99 -15.59 -27.36
N GLY A 42 54.32 -15.54 -27.49
CA GLY A 42 55.26 -15.56 -26.36
C GLY A 42 55.19 -14.31 -25.46
N GLU A 43 55.00 -13.12 -26.04
CA GLU A 43 54.94 -11.87 -25.26
C GLU A 43 53.60 -11.69 -24.53
N ILE A 44 52.50 -12.18 -25.11
CA ILE A 44 51.18 -12.21 -24.47
C ILE A 44 51.18 -13.15 -23.26
N VAL A 45 51.87 -14.28 -23.34
CA VAL A 45 51.98 -15.24 -22.24
C VAL A 45 52.80 -14.63 -21.09
N LYS A 46 53.94 -13.99 -21.38
CA LYS A 46 54.74 -13.27 -20.37
C LYS A 46 53.95 -12.15 -19.68
N ALA A 47 53.22 -11.33 -20.44
CA ALA A 47 52.41 -10.26 -19.88
C ALA A 47 51.25 -10.79 -19.02
N LYS A 48 50.65 -11.94 -19.39
CA LYS A 48 49.64 -12.62 -18.58
C LYS A 48 50.22 -13.20 -17.30
N GLU A 49 51.41 -13.80 -17.35
CA GLU A 49 52.08 -14.36 -16.16
C GLU A 49 52.48 -13.26 -15.17
N GLU A 50 53.09 -12.16 -15.64
CA GLU A 50 53.46 -11.01 -14.80
C GLU A 50 52.24 -10.35 -14.15
N VAL A 51 51.15 -10.15 -14.90
CA VAL A 51 49.90 -9.57 -14.35
C VAL A 51 49.23 -10.54 -13.37
N SER A 52 49.26 -11.85 -13.63
CA SER A 52 48.72 -12.86 -12.71
C SER A 52 49.49 -12.91 -11.39
N GLY A 53 50.83 -12.76 -11.44
CA GLY A 53 51.67 -12.70 -10.24
C GLY A 53 51.37 -11.47 -9.39
N VAL A 54 51.24 -10.30 -10.02
CA VAL A 54 50.86 -9.05 -9.34
C VAL A 54 49.46 -9.14 -8.75
N LEU A 55 48.50 -9.75 -9.45
CA LEU A 55 47.14 -9.94 -8.94
C LEU A 55 47.08 -10.89 -7.73
N ALA A 56 47.86 -11.98 -7.77
CA ALA A 56 47.94 -12.95 -6.68
C ALA A 56 48.56 -12.33 -5.41
N GLU A 57 49.63 -11.55 -5.57
CA GLU A 57 50.30 -10.86 -4.45
C GLU A 57 49.42 -9.77 -3.82
N LEU A 58 48.61 -9.08 -4.64
CA LEU A 58 47.59 -8.12 -4.18
C LEU A 58 46.45 -8.79 -3.43
N LYS A 59 45.99 -9.96 -3.90
CA LYS A 59 44.92 -10.74 -3.26
C LYS A 59 45.35 -11.26 -1.89
N GLU A 60 46.56 -11.82 -1.79
CA GLU A 60 47.14 -12.29 -0.53
C GLU A 60 47.30 -11.15 0.49
N LYS A 61 47.68 -9.95 0.04
CA LYS A 61 47.78 -8.77 0.90
C LYS A 61 46.41 -8.20 1.31
N LEU A 62 45.39 -8.33 0.48
CA LEU A 62 44.00 -7.94 0.79
C LEU A 62 43.37 -8.89 1.83
N ASP A 63 43.59 -10.20 1.68
CA ASP A 63 43.07 -11.22 2.59
C ASP A 63 43.68 -11.07 4.00
N LYS A 64 44.94 -10.63 4.09
CA LYS A 64 45.60 -10.26 5.36
C LYS A 64 45.07 -8.96 5.99
N ILE A 65 44.52 -8.04 5.20
CA ILE A 65 43.90 -6.79 5.71
C ILE A 65 42.46 -7.02 6.19
N ASN A 66 41.70 -7.91 5.53
CA ASN A 66 40.34 -8.26 5.93
C ASN A 66 40.28 -9.05 7.26
N GLN A 67 41.41 -9.51 7.80
CA GLN A 67 41.53 -10.19 9.09
C GLN A 67 41.71 -9.23 10.30
N GLY A 68 41.67 -7.91 10.10
CA GLY A 68 41.31 -6.97 11.18
C GLY A 68 42.45 -6.34 12.01
N GLU A 69 43.69 -6.24 11.53
CA GLU A 69 44.75 -5.53 12.26
C GLU A 69 44.89 -4.04 11.88
N VAL A 70 44.87 -3.16 12.89
CA VAL A 70 44.98 -1.70 12.77
C VAL A 70 46.46 -1.28 12.65
N ILE A 71 46.82 -0.61 11.54
CA ILE A 71 48.23 -0.30 11.21
C ILE A 71 48.67 1.11 11.73
N PRO A 72 49.84 1.24 12.41
CA PRO A 72 50.33 2.49 13.01
C PRO A 72 50.91 3.55 12.05
N PRO A 73 51.10 4.81 12.52
CA PRO A 73 51.38 6.02 11.72
C PRO A 73 52.67 5.99 10.88
N GLU A 74 53.63 5.13 11.23
CA GLU A 74 54.96 5.13 10.63
C GLU A 74 55.00 4.52 9.21
N LYS A 75 53.97 3.75 8.81
CA LYS A 75 53.83 3.25 7.43
C LYS A 75 53.23 4.26 6.44
N LYS A 76 52.81 5.44 6.91
CA LYS A 76 52.24 6.51 6.07
C LYS A 76 53.29 7.17 5.16
N LYS A 77 54.56 7.20 5.59
CA LYS A 77 55.68 7.79 4.84
C LYS A 77 56.14 6.92 3.65
N LYS A 78 56.01 5.59 3.77
CA LYS A 78 56.30 4.64 2.68
C LYS A 78 55.24 4.65 1.57
N LEU A 79 54.00 5.01 1.87
CA LEU A 79 52.95 5.13 0.86
C LEU A 79 53.15 6.37 -0.03
N GLU A 80 53.59 7.49 0.53
CA GLU A 80 53.95 8.70 -0.23
C GLU A 80 55.16 8.50 -1.16
N GLU A 81 56.11 7.63 -0.79
CA GLU A 81 57.22 7.20 -1.65
C GLU A 81 56.74 6.35 -2.82
N VAL A 82 55.79 5.42 -2.60
CA VAL A 82 55.20 4.60 -3.68
C VAL A 82 54.37 5.45 -4.65
N THR A 83 53.60 6.44 -4.15
CA THR A 83 52.86 7.36 -5.02
C THR A 83 53.80 8.23 -5.87
N LYS A 84 54.96 8.63 -5.35
CA LYS A 84 55.99 9.35 -6.14
C LYS A 84 56.65 8.47 -7.20
N VAL A 85 56.85 7.18 -6.94
CA VAL A 85 57.41 6.23 -7.93
C VAL A 85 56.38 5.92 -9.04
N ILE A 86 55.09 5.81 -8.71
CA ILE A 86 54.02 5.60 -9.69
C ILE A 86 53.83 6.83 -10.58
N VAL A 87 53.86 8.05 -10.03
CA VAL A 87 53.80 9.29 -10.82
C VAL A 87 55.03 9.42 -11.73
N LYS A 88 56.23 9.08 -11.24
CA LYS A 88 57.48 9.13 -12.04
C LYS A 88 57.55 8.07 -13.14
N ASN A 89 56.97 6.89 -12.94
CA ASN A 89 56.90 5.84 -13.97
C ASN A 89 55.74 6.04 -14.97
N SER A 90 54.71 6.81 -14.61
CA SER A 90 53.61 7.14 -15.53
C SER A 90 53.97 8.22 -16.57
N SER A 91 54.99 9.04 -16.27
CA SER A 91 55.51 10.07 -17.18
C SER A 91 56.69 9.60 -18.06
N GLU A 92 57.29 8.44 -17.77
CA GLU A 92 58.40 7.85 -18.54
C GLU A 92 57.99 6.54 -19.23
N LYS A 93 57.01 6.61 -20.14
CA LYS A 93 56.96 5.71 -21.29
C LYS A 93 56.21 6.41 -22.40
N LYS A 94 56.96 7.14 -23.24
CA LYS A 94 56.54 7.39 -24.62
C LYS A 94 56.23 6.01 -25.21
N LEU A 95 54.95 5.69 -25.37
CA LEU A 95 54.51 4.58 -26.21
C LEU A 95 55.10 4.83 -27.59
N GLU A 96 56.15 4.08 -27.94
CA GLU A 96 56.66 4.08 -29.30
C GLU A 96 55.53 3.63 -30.22
N LYS A 97 55.28 4.44 -31.25
CA LYS A 97 54.25 4.19 -32.26
C LYS A 97 54.49 2.80 -32.85
N PRO A 98 53.50 1.88 -32.85
CA PRO A 98 53.64 0.64 -33.58
C PRO A 98 53.79 0.97 -35.07
N LYS A 99 54.94 0.64 -35.66
CA LYS A 99 55.14 0.70 -37.11
C LYS A 99 54.40 -0.48 -37.72
N ILE A 100 53.21 -0.21 -38.26
CA ILE A 100 52.44 -1.20 -39.00
C ILE A 100 53.04 -1.31 -40.41
N ASN A 101 53.69 -2.43 -40.73
CA ASN A 101 54.11 -2.76 -42.08
C ASN A 101 52.96 -3.52 -42.78
N ILE A 102 52.10 -2.79 -43.50
CA ILE A 102 51.08 -3.38 -44.38
C ILE A 102 51.64 -3.45 -45.81
N SER A 103 51.48 -4.59 -46.49
CA SER A 103 51.81 -4.73 -47.90
C SER A 103 51.07 -3.67 -48.73
N LYS A 104 51.83 -2.75 -49.36
CA LYS A 104 51.35 -1.56 -50.09
C LYS A 104 50.63 -1.86 -51.41
N LYS A 105 49.54 -2.64 -51.40
CA LYS A 105 48.68 -2.79 -52.58
C LYS A 105 47.22 -2.44 -52.22
N ASN A 106 46.77 -1.31 -52.76
CA ASN A 106 45.37 -0.82 -52.78
C ASN A 106 44.74 -0.42 -51.42
N LEU A 107 45.52 0.16 -50.50
CA LEU A 107 44.95 0.78 -49.30
C LEU A 107 44.40 2.18 -49.62
N LYS A 108 43.22 2.52 -49.10
CA LYS A 108 42.66 3.87 -49.20
C LYS A 108 43.62 4.86 -48.52
N ASN A 109 43.97 5.93 -49.23
CA ASN A 109 44.83 6.98 -48.70
C ASN A 109 44.30 8.35 -49.19
N GLY A 110 44.25 9.33 -48.29
CA GLY A 110 43.64 10.64 -48.56
C GLY A 110 42.12 10.65 -48.36
N THR A 111 41.47 11.68 -48.90
CA THR A 111 40.02 11.89 -48.78
C THR A 111 39.26 11.06 -49.81
N ILE A 112 38.27 10.29 -49.36
CA ILE A 112 37.35 9.51 -50.18
C ILE A 112 35.96 10.11 -50.09
N TYR A 113 35.29 10.21 -51.24
CA TYR A 113 33.97 10.82 -51.38
C TYR A 113 32.93 9.78 -51.79
N ASP A 114 31.76 9.80 -51.13
CA ASP A 114 30.54 9.15 -51.62
C ASP A 114 29.57 10.23 -52.10
N TYR A 115 28.79 9.95 -53.15
CA TYR A 115 27.85 10.90 -53.75
C TYR A 115 26.40 10.42 -53.67
N TYR A 116 25.47 11.37 -53.66
CA TYR A 116 24.06 11.13 -53.93
C TYR A 116 23.82 10.87 -55.42
N VAL A 117 22.62 10.39 -55.76
CA VAL A 117 22.22 10.11 -57.17
C VAL A 117 22.27 11.38 -58.03
N ASP A 118 22.03 12.54 -57.43
CA ASP A 118 22.10 13.85 -58.09
C ASP A 118 23.53 14.40 -58.24
N GLY A 119 24.56 13.64 -57.81
CA GLY A 119 25.96 14.03 -57.89
C GLY A 119 26.45 14.93 -56.75
N THR A 120 25.60 15.32 -55.80
CA THR A 120 26.04 16.07 -54.62
C THR A 120 26.82 15.17 -53.65
N ILE A 121 27.75 15.74 -52.88
CA ILE A 121 28.56 14.98 -51.92
C ILE A 121 27.64 14.47 -50.80
N LYS A 122 27.67 13.17 -50.57
CA LYS A 122 26.96 12.49 -49.48
C LYS A 122 27.86 12.31 -48.26
N ARG A 123 29.15 12.02 -48.48
CA ARG A 123 30.11 11.70 -47.43
C ARG A 123 31.55 12.01 -47.83
N GLU A 124 32.34 12.46 -46.88
CA GLU A 124 33.78 12.66 -46.96
C GLU A 124 34.46 11.87 -45.85
N GLN A 125 35.51 11.10 -46.18
CA GLN A 125 36.25 10.29 -45.21
C GLN A 125 37.75 10.34 -45.48
N ASN A 126 38.54 10.66 -44.46
CA ASN A 126 39.99 10.63 -44.56
C ASN A 126 40.58 9.29 -44.11
N TYR A 127 41.51 8.75 -44.90
CA TYR A 127 42.24 7.51 -44.59
C TYR A 127 43.76 7.72 -44.68
N VAL A 128 44.50 7.06 -43.79
CA VAL A 128 45.95 6.87 -43.88
C VAL A 128 46.22 5.37 -43.81
N ASP A 129 46.85 4.82 -44.85
CA ASP A 129 47.15 3.38 -44.99
C ASP A 129 45.93 2.47 -44.74
N GLY A 130 44.76 2.87 -45.25
CA GLY A 130 43.51 2.12 -45.13
C GLY A 130 42.77 2.28 -43.79
N ILE A 131 43.34 3.03 -42.84
CA ILE A 131 42.76 3.28 -41.52
C ILE A 131 42.16 4.70 -41.51
N LYS A 132 40.93 4.87 -40.99
CA LYS A 132 40.32 6.21 -40.85
C LYS A 132 41.22 7.11 -40.01
N ASN A 133 41.62 8.25 -40.55
CA ASN A 133 42.48 9.20 -39.88
C ASN A 133 42.27 10.61 -40.44
N GLY A 134 41.75 11.51 -39.62
CA GLY A 134 41.24 12.82 -40.03
C GLY A 134 39.72 12.91 -39.96
N LYS A 135 39.15 13.93 -40.58
CA LYS A 135 37.72 14.26 -40.47
C LYS A 135 36.85 13.30 -41.29
N GLU A 136 35.70 12.92 -40.75
CA GLU A 136 34.59 12.30 -41.46
C GLU A 136 33.41 13.27 -41.42
N VAL A 137 32.80 13.52 -42.58
CA VAL A 137 31.64 14.41 -42.71
C VAL A 137 30.58 13.72 -43.56
N GLU A 138 29.32 13.70 -43.14
CA GLU A 138 28.18 13.32 -43.97
C GLU A 138 27.29 14.53 -44.18
N TYR A 139 26.65 14.62 -45.35
CA TYR A 139 25.79 15.73 -45.75
C TYR A 139 24.36 15.26 -45.99
N TYR A 140 23.39 16.14 -45.77
CA TYR A 140 22.04 16.01 -46.30
C TYR A 140 22.04 16.26 -47.82
N SER A 141 20.99 15.81 -48.51
CA SER A 141 20.81 16.10 -49.95
C SER A 141 20.69 17.59 -50.26
N ASN A 142 20.41 18.44 -49.26
CA ASN A 142 20.42 19.89 -49.39
C ASN A 142 21.82 20.53 -49.21
N GLY A 143 22.88 19.72 -49.08
CA GLY A 143 24.26 20.16 -48.93
C GLY A 143 24.67 20.62 -47.52
N LYS A 144 23.75 20.64 -46.54
CA LYS A 144 24.10 20.94 -45.14
C LYS A 144 24.72 19.71 -44.47
N ILE A 145 25.66 19.93 -43.54
CA ILE A 145 26.26 18.86 -42.75
C ILE A 145 25.16 18.14 -41.97
N LYS A 146 25.21 16.82 -41.99
CA LYS A 146 24.34 15.89 -41.24
C LYS A 146 25.08 15.29 -40.05
N TYR A 147 26.37 15.02 -40.22
CA TYR A 147 27.22 14.36 -39.23
C TYR A 147 28.68 14.77 -39.42
N GLU A 148 29.43 14.98 -38.35
CA GLU A 148 30.89 15.10 -38.41
C GLU A 148 31.57 14.47 -37.18
N VAL A 149 32.79 13.96 -37.38
CA VAL A 149 33.68 13.50 -36.29
C VAL A 149 35.12 13.42 -36.80
N ASP A 150 36.11 13.56 -35.92
CA ASP A 150 37.51 13.29 -36.25
C ASP A 150 37.94 11.88 -35.82
N TYR A 151 38.82 11.25 -36.59
CA TYR A 151 39.46 9.98 -36.25
C TYR A 151 40.97 10.14 -36.08
N ILE A 152 41.53 9.49 -35.08
CA ILE A 152 42.98 9.27 -34.94
C ILE A 152 43.21 7.77 -34.92
N ASN A 153 43.96 7.25 -35.91
CA ASN A 153 44.29 5.83 -36.05
C ASN A 153 43.06 4.89 -35.95
N GLY A 154 41.95 5.28 -36.57
CA GLY A 154 40.71 4.49 -36.60
C GLY A 154 39.77 4.70 -35.41
N PHE A 155 40.18 5.46 -34.39
CA PHE A 155 39.36 5.75 -33.22
C PHE A 155 38.79 7.17 -33.27
N LYS A 156 37.51 7.33 -32.92
CA LYS A 156 36.87 8.65 -32.80
C LYS A 156 37.63 9.50 -31.77
N ASN A 157 37.89 10.75 -32.09
CA ASN A 157 38.60 11.67 -31.22
C ASN A 157 38.01 13.08 -31.39
N GLY A 158 37.88 13.83 -30.30
CA GLY A 158 37.19 15.12 -30.32
C GLY A 158 35.68 14.98 -30.36
N SER A 159 34.99 15.98 -30.91
CA SER A 159 33.53 16.06 -30.89
C SER A 159 32.91 15.35 -32.08
N GLU A 160 32.06 14.37 -31.79
CA GLU A 160 31.10 13.81 -32.73
C GLU A 160 29.84 14.67 -32.72
N ARG A 161 29.46 15.25 -33.85
CA ARG A 161 28.27 16.11 -33.98
C ARG A 161 27.29 15.57 -34.99
N TYR A 162 26.01 15.68 -34.66
CA TYR A 162 24.89 15.45 -35.56
C TYR A 162 24.13 16.76 -35.71
N TYR A 163 23.54 16.97 -36.87
CA TYR A 163 22.83 18.20 -37.20
C TYR A 163 21.42 17.86 -37.68
N TYR A 164 20.49 18.79 -37.50
CA TYR A 164 19.20 18.79 -38.19
C TYR A 164 19.38 19.25 -39.65
N SER A 165 18.39 18.96 -40.50
CA SER A 165 18.39 19.40 -41.90
C SER A 165 18.39 20.93 -42.06
N ASN A 166 18.06 21.67 -40.99
CA ASN A 166 18.16 23.13 -40.94
C ASN A 166 19.59 23.64 -40.64
N GLY A 167 20.51 22.76 -40.21
CA GLY A 167 21.91 23.08 -39.88
C GLY A 167 22.19 23.29 -38.38
N ALA A 168 21.18 23.26 -37.51
CA ALA A 168 21.37 23.31 -36.05
C ALA A 168 21.92 21.98 -35.53
N ILE A 169 22.79 22.01 -34.51
CA ILE A 169 23.34 20.81 -33.87
C ILE A 169 22.21 20.09 -33.13
N SER A 170 21.93 18.83 -33.48
CA SER A 170 20.97 17.99 -32.77
C SER A 170 21.62 17.24 -31.60
N LYS A 171 22.90 16.89 -31.72
CA LYS A 171 23.62 16.08 -30.73
C LYS A 171 25.13 16.29 -30.82
N GLU A 172 25.79 16.36 -29.67
CA GLU A 172 27.25 16.44 -29.56
C GLU A 172 27.74 15.48 -28.48
N ILE A 173 28.74 14.65 -28.82
CA ILE A 173 29.39 13.70 -27.92
C ILE A 173 30.90 13.86 -28.06
N ASN A 174 31.62 14.08 -26.96
CA ASN A 174 33.07 14.09 -27.00
C ASN A 174 33.68 12.69 -26.81
N TYR A 175 34.72 12.41 -27.58
CA TYR A 175 35.51 11.18 -27.51
C TYR A 175 37.00 11.49 -27.29
N ASN A 176 37.66 10.63 -26.52
CA ASN A 176 39.11 10.55 -26.41
C ASN A 176 39.52 9.12 -26.81
N ASN A 177 40.18 8.97 -27.96
CA ASN A 177 40.62 7.68 -28.51
C ASN A 177 39.53 6.58 -28.50
N GLY A 178 38.33 6.93 -28.96
CA GLY A 178 37.20 6.01 -29.10
C GLY A 178 36.34 5.84 -27.84
N ILE A 179 36.77 6.39 -26.69
CA ILE A 179 36.04 6.35 -25.43
C ILE A 179 35.31 7.68 -25.24
N LYS A 180 34.02 7.66 -24.88
CA LYS A 180 33.28 8.90 -24.57
C LYS A 180 33.89 9.57 -23.34
N GLU A 181 34.25 10.85 -23.49
CA GLU A 181 34.98 11.60 -22.48
C GLU A 181 34.62 13.10 -22.58
N GLY A 182 34.11 13.67 -21.50
CA GLY A 182 33.65 15.06 -21.44
C GLY A 182 32.20 15.25 -21.86
N ARG A 183 31.91 16.42 -22.42
CA ARG A 183 30.54 16.92 -22.61
C ARG A 183 29.67 16.04 -23.51
N TYR A 184 28.41 15.92 -23.10
CA TYR A 184 27.30 15.34 -23.86
C TYR A 184 26.16 16.36 -23.97
N LEU A 185 25.69 16.61 -25.19
CA LEU A 185 24.53 17.46 -25.45
C LEU A 185 23.58 16.82 -26.45
N GLU A 186 22.29 17.03 -26.22
CA GLU A 186 21.27 16.94 -27.25
C GLU A 186 20.45 18.23 -27.25
N ASN A 187 20.08 18.73 -28.43
CA ASN A 187 19.26 19.92 -28.58
C ASN A 187 17.96 19.59 -29.32
N PHE A 188 16.92 20.36 -29.06
CA PHE A 188 15.71 20.42 -29.89
C PHE A 188 16.00 21.12 -31.22
N GLU A 189 15.12 20.93 -32.21
CA GLU A 189 15.25 21.58 -33.51
C GLU A 189 15.16 23.11 -33.45
N ASN A 190 14.51 23.65 -32.40
CA ASN A 190 14.47 25.09 -32.11
C ASN A 190 15.77 25.63 -31.47
N GLY A 191 16.79 24.80 -31.26
CA GLY A 191 18.08 25.17 -30.69
C GLY A 191 18.17 25.10 -29.16
N ASN A 192 17.06 24.92 -28.46
CA ASN A 192 17.08 24.76 -27.00
C ASN A 192 17.75 23.43 -26.62
N ILE A 193 18.52 23.42 -25.53
CA ILE A 193 19.10 22.19 -25.00
C ILE A 193 17.97 21.27 -24.57
N LYS A 194 18.06 19.99 -24.95
CA LYS A 194 17.17 18.90 -24.54
C LYS A 194 17.80 18.08 -23.42
N ILE A 195 19.08 17.75 -23.56
CA ILE A 195 19.86 17.01 -22.57
C ILE A 195 21.25 17.64 -22.46
N SER A 196 21.75 17.76 -21.23
CA SER A 196 23.15 18.07 -20.93
C SER A 196 23.68 17.08 -19.91
N GLY A 197 24.90 16.58 -20.14
CA GLY A 197 25.61 15.72 -19.20
C GLY A 197 27.09 15.63 -19.53
N ASN A 198 27.81 14.78 -18.82
CA ASN A 198 29.21 14.49 -19.08
C ASN A 198 29.44 12.97 -19.04
N TYR A 199 30.43 12.52 -19.81
CA TYR A 199 30.97 11.17 -19.76
C TYR A 199 32.37 11.20 -19.15
N LEU A 200 32.68 10.20 -18.34
CA LEU A 200 34.01 9.86 -17.88
C LEU A 200 34.26 8.38 -18.16
N SER A 201 35.32 8.07 -18.92
CA SER A 201 35.68 6.69 -19.27
C SER A 201 34.50 5.89 -19.86
N GLY A 202 33.71 6.52 -20.73
CA GLY A 202 32.58 5.87 -21.42
C GLY A 202 31.27 5.81 -20.63
N LYS A 203 31.24 6.28 -19.37
CA LYS A 203 30.04 6.25 -18.51
C LYS A 203 29.60 7.65 -18.13
N LEU A 204 28.30 7.88 -17.90
CA LEU A 204 27.81 9.18 -17.43
C LEU A 204 28.42 9.51 -16.06
N ASP A 205 28.93 10.72 -15.88
CA ASP A 205 29.59 11.15 -14.65
C ASP A 205 29.40 12.67 -14.48
N GLY A 206 28.94 13.09 -13.30
CA GLY A 206 28.54 14.45 -13.01
C GLY A 206 27.06 14.75 -13.25
N VAL A 207 26.73 16.04 -13.29
CA VAL A 207 25.34 16.53 -13.38
C VAL A 207 24.75 16.23 -14.75
N PHE A 208 23.61 15.57 -14.75
CA PHE A 208 22.74 15.32 -15.90
C PHE A 208 21.48 16.15 -15.77
N ILE A 209 21.15 16.89 -16.81
CA ILE A 209 19.97 17.76 -16.87
C ILE A 209 19.19 17.44 -18.13
N ARG A 210 17.88 17.25 -17.96
CA ARG A 210 16.92 17.19 -19.06
C ARG A 210 16.04 18.43 -19.01
N TYR A 211 15.79 19.01 -20.18
CA TYR A 211 14.95 20.19 -20.37
C TYR A 211 13.79 19.85 -21.31
N ASN A 212 12.69 20.58 -21.18
CA ASN A 212 11.60 20.57 -22.16
C ASN A 212 11.90 21.52 -23.34
N SER A 213 11.03 21.49 -24.36
CA SER A 213 11.19 22.29 -25.59
C SER A 213 11.22 23.79 -25.36
N ASN A 214 10.71 24.28 -24.23
CA ASN A 214 10.70 25.69 -23.84
C ASN A 214 11.98 26.09 -23.06
N GLY A 215 12.92 25.15 -22.85
CA GLY A 215 14.18 25.38 -22.15
C GLY A 215 14.09 25.34 -20.63
N GLN A 216 12.95 24.94 -20.06
CA GLN A 216 12.81 24.73 -18.62
C GLN A 216 13.30 23.33 -18.25
N LYS A 217 13.89 23.18 -17.05
CA LYS A 217 14.31 21.86 -16.55
C LYS A 217 13.09 20.98 -16.32
N ASP A 218 13.22 19.70 -16.67
CA ASP A 218 12.29 18.64 -16.29
C ASP A 218 12.92 17.76 -15.19
N ILE A 219 14.22 17.47 -15.32
CA ILE A 219 14.97 16.61 -14.40
C ILE A 219 16.39 17.15 -14.23
N GLU A 220 16.90 17.12 -13.01
CA GLU A 220 18.30 17.30 -12.68
C GLU A 220 18.72 16.19 -11.72
N LEU A 221 19.74 15.40 -12.09
CA LEU A 221 20.32 14.40 -11.20
C LEU A 221 21.81 14.23 -11.45
N ASN A 222 22.53 13.63 -10.53
CA ASN A 222 23.96 13.40 -10.67
C ASN A 222 24.27 11.91 -10.90
N TYR A 223 25.28 11.64 -11.74
CA TYR A 223 25.80 10.30 -11.96
C TYR A 223 27.24 10.20 -11.44
N VAL A 224 27.62 9.03 -10.95
CA VAL A 224 29.02 8.66 -10.70
C VAL A 224 29.28 7.33 -11.40
N LEU A 225 30.17 7.35 -12.40
CA LEU A 225 30.53 6.17 -13.21
C LEU A 225 29.32 5.38 -13.72
N GLY A 226 28.30 6.08 -14.21
CA GLY A 226 27.10 5.54 -14.83
C GLY A 226 25.96 5.20 -13.88
N LYS A 227 26.15 5.36 -12.57
CA LYS A 227 25.11 5.13 -11.55
C LYS A 227 24.58 6.45 -11.00
N LYS A 228 23.29 6.56 -10.74
CA LYS A 228 22.70 7.71 -10.07
C LYS A 228 23.27 7.84 -8.65
N GLU A 229 23.70 9.03 -8.30
CA GLU A 229 24.35 9.32 -7.03
C GLU A 229 24.05 10.76 -6.61
N GLY A 230 23.64 10.95 -5.35
CA GLY A 230 23.26 12.24 -4.80
C GLY A 230 21.85 12.68 -5.19
N LYS A 231 21.60 13.99 -5.06
CA LYS A 231 20.27 14.58 -5.22
C LYS A 231 19.75 14.47 -6.66
N ALA A 232 18.52 13.98 -6.78
CA ALA A 232 17.71 14.05 -7.98
C ALA A 232 16.49 14.94 -7.72
N THR A 233 16.21 15.83 -8.67
CA THR A 233 15.10 16.79 -8.61
C THR A 233 14.31 16.70 -9.90
N GLU A 234 12.99 16.55 -9.78
CA GLU A 234 12.07 16.63 -10.89
C GLU A 234 11.30 17.93 -10.83
N TYR A 235 11.00 18.50 -11.99
CA TYR A 235 10.38 19.81 -12.13
C TYR A 235 9.10 19.74 -12.96
N ILE A 236 8.16 20.63 -12.66
CA ILE A 236 6.96 20.86 -13.46
C ILE A 236 6.67 22.36 -13.54
N GLY A 237 6.55 22.89 -14.76
CA GLY A 237 6.35 24.33 -14.97
C GLY A 237 7.44 25.21 -14.34
N GLY A 238 8.67 24.68 -14.20
CA GLY A 238 9.79 25.35 -13.52
C GLY A 238 9.78 25.27 -11.99
N GLN A 239 8.76 24.68 -11.36
CA GLN A 239 8.70 24.43 -9.92
C GLN A 239 9.16 23.01 -9.60
N ILE A 240 9.64 22.75 -8.39
CA ILE A 240 10.04 21.40 -7.97
C ILE A 240 8.77 20.57 -7.80
N LEU A 241 8.67 19.49 -8.58
CA LEU A 241 7.64 18.46 -8.42
C LEU A 241 8.05 17.47 -7.34
N SER A 242 9.28 16.96 -7.39
CA SER A 242 9.75 15.95 -6.44
C SER A 242 11.26 16.01 -6.24
N GLN A 243 11.73 15.45 -5.13
CA GLN A 243 13.14 15.37 -4.81
C GLN A 243 13.46 14.12 -4.01
N VAL A 244 14.58 13.47 -4.31
CA VAL A 244 15.12 12.30 -3.58
C VAL A 244 16.64 12.28 -3.69
N ASN A 245 17.35 11.61 -2.78
CA ASN A 245 18.76 11.27 -3.03
C ASN A 245 18.87 9.85 -3.56
N TYR A 246 19.88 9.61 -4.39
CA TYR A 246 20.29 8.29 -4.83
C TYR A 246 21.64 7.93 -4.23
N GLN A 247 21.83 6.65 -3.89
CA GLN A 247 23.11 6.06 -3.56
C GLN A 247 23.24 4.77 -4.39
N ASN A 248 24.17 4.73 -5.34
CA ASN A 248 24.34 3.62 -6.27
C ASN A 248 23.03 3.14 -6.94
N ASP A 249 22.32 4.06 -7.62
CA ASP A 249 21.03 3.82 -8.29
C ASP A 249 19.81 3.59 -7.40
N MET A 250 19.98 3.42 -6.09
CA MET A 250 18.87 3.22 -5.14
C MET A 250 18.50 4.53 -4.45
N ARG A 251 17.20 4.79 -4.26
CA ARG A 251 16.72 5.93 -3.48
C ARG A 251 17.11 5.76 -2.00
N GLU A 252 17.61 6.84 -1.42
CA GLU A 252 18.13 6.89 -0.06
C GLU A 252 17.79 8.24 0.61
N GLY A 253 17.40 8.21 1.87
CA GLY A 253 17.08 9.38 2.68
C GLY A 253 15.77 10.09 2.28
N TYR A 254 15.70 11.36 2.62
CA TYR A 254 14.47 12.16 2.53
C TYR A 254 13.96 12.31 1.09
N PHE A 255 12.65 12.09 0.95
CA PHE A 255 11.87 12.26 -0.25
C PHE A 255 10.69 13.17 0.02
N PHE A 256 10.36 13.99 -0.97
CA PHE A 256 9.06 14.64 -1.03
C PHE A 256 8.55 14.75 -2.46
N THR A 257 7.24 14.93 -2.59
CA THR A 257 6.57 15.33 -3.83
C THR A 257 5.50 16.38 -3.54
N ASN A 258 5.36 17.31 -4.47
CA ASN A 258 4.35 18.35 -4.49
C ASN A 258 3.25 17.97 -5.49
N ASN A 259 2.09 18.59 -5.36
CA ASN A 259 1.04 18.59 -6.37
C ASN A 259 1.37 19.57 -7.51
N TYR A 260 0.57 19.55 -8.59
CA TYR A 260 0.75 20.44 -9.76
C TYR A 260 0.68 21.94 -9.45
N ASN A 261 0.14 22.33 -8.29
CA ASN A 261 0.06 23.72 -7.84
C ASN A 261 1.20 24.09 -6.87
N GLY A 262 2.18 23.20 -6.65
CA GLY A 262 3.34 23.41 -5.79
C GLY A 262 3.11 23.14 -4.30
N GLY A 263 1.94 22.64 -3.90
CA GLY A 263 1.68 22.25 -2.51
C GLY A 263 2.25 20.87 -2.17
N LEU A 264 2.95 20.72 -1.05
CA LEU A 264 3.46 19.44 -0.56
C LEU A 264 2.34 18.41 -0.46
N GLU A 265 2.54 17.23 -1.06
CA GLU A 265 1.54 16.16 -1.13
C GLU A 265 1.95 14.96 -0.29
N VAL A 266 3.22 14.54 -0.39
CA VAL A 266 3.77 13.42 0.39
C VAL A 266 5.22 13.70 0.74
N GLU A 267 5.63 13.31 1.94
CA GLU A 267 7.04 13.22 2.34
C GLU A 267 7.33 11.96 3.15
N GLY A 268 8.61 11.56 3.18
CA GLY A 268 9.08 10.40 3.93
C GLY A 268 10.55 10.10 3.65
N ASN A 269 11.04 8.94 4.08
CA ASN A 269 12.41 8.52 3.77
C ASN A 269 12.43 7.20 3.00
N PHE A 270 13.44 7.05 2.15
CA PHE A 270 13.80 5.78 1.52
C PHE A 270 15.07 5.20 2.16
N VAL A 271 15.12 3.88 2.26
CA VAL A 271 16.34 3.10 2.54
C VAL A 271 16.42 2.00 1.49
N ASN A 272 17.43 2.03 0.62
CA ASN A 272 17.58 1.08 -0.48
C ASN A 272 16.28 0.89 -1.30
N ASP A 273 15.72 1.99 -1.81
CA ASP A 273 14.45 2.04 -2.57
C ASP A 273 13.17 1.70 -1.82
N LYS A 274 13.25 1.34 -0.54
CA LYS A 274 12.10 0.96 0.27
C LYS A 274 11.71 2.10 1.21
N LYS A 275 10.40 2.34 1.35
CA LYS A 275 9.88 3.33 2.32
C LYS A 275 10.34 2.97 3.73
N ASP A 276 10.86 3.93 4.47
CA ASP A 276 11.32 3.72 5.85
C ASP A 276 10.98 4.93 6.71
N GLY A 277 10.65 4.68 7.98
CA GLY A 277 10.18 5.69 8.92
C GLY A 277 8.75 6.18 8.62
N VAL A 278 8.44 7.36 9.13
CA VAL A 278 7.11 7.97 8.99
C VAL A 278 6.96 8.60 7.62
N TRP A 279 5.86 8.27 6.95
CA TRP A 279 5.40 8.86 5.71
C TRP A 279 4.17 9.70 5.97
N VAL A 280 4.20 10.96 5.55
CA VAL A 280 3.15 11.94 5.81
C VAL A 280 2.50 12.33 4.50
N LYS A 281 1.17 12.34 4.46
CA LYS A 281 0.37 12.78 3.32
C LYS A 281 -0.44 14.02 3.70
N TYR A 282 -0.50 14.97 2.77
CA TYR A 282 -1.21 16.23 2.93
C TYR A 282 -2.35 16.37 1.93
N ASN A 283 -3.37 17.15 2.30
CA ASN A 283 -4.39 17.62 1.36
C ASN A 283 -3.95 18.89 0.63
N ARG A 284 -4.83 19.44 -0.23
CA ARG A 284 -4.56 20.65 -1.02
C ARG A 284 -4.29 21.91 -0.16
N ASP A 285 -4.81 21.94 1.06
CA ASP A 285 -4.63 23.04 2.01
C ASP A 285 -3.39 22.85 2.91
N ARG A 286 -2.54 21.85 2.62
CA ARG A 286 -1.35 21.47 3.40
C ARG A 286 -1.66 20.99 4.82
N LYS A 287 -2.87 20.49 5.06
CA LYS A 287 -3.18 19.76 6.30
C LYS A 287 -2.84 18.30 6.14
N ILE A 288 -2.32 17.70 7.20
CA ILE A 288 -2.02 16.27 7.25
C ILE A 288 -3.34 15.49 7.19
N ILE A 289 -3.40 14.48 6.32
CA ILE A 289 -4.55 13.57 6.20
C ILE A 289 -4.18 12.13 6.56
N SER A 290 -2.89 11.79 6.58
CA SER A 290 -2.40 10.49 6.98
C SER A 290 -0.92 10.53 7.38
N GLU A 291 -0.59 9.78 8.42
CA GLU A 291 0.76 9.42 8.83
C GLU A 291 0.85 7.90 8.94
N GLU A 292 1.85 7.30 8.30
CA GLU A 292 2.06 5.84 8.27
C GLU A 292 3.53 5.53 8.54
N THR A 293 3.80 4.58 9.43
CA THR A 293 5.18 4.14 9.71
C THR A 293 5.51 2.91 8.87
N TYR A 294 6.63 2.98 8.14
CA TYR A 294 7.17 1.88 7.35
C TYR A 294 8.52 1.42 7.91
N GLN A 295 8.79 0.13 7.82
CA GLN A 295 10.12 -0.45 7.99
C GLN A 295 10.45 -1.24 6.72
N LEU A 296 11.48 -0.79 5.98
CA LEU A 296 11.92 -1.43 4.74
C LEU A 296 10.75 -1.79 3.78
N GLY A 297 9.83 -0.85 3.59
CA GLY A 297 8.74 -0.93 2.63
C GLY A 297 7.48 -1.62 3.14
N VAL A 298 7.50 -2.15 4.37
CA VAL A 298 6.36 -2.80 5.02
C VAL A 298 5.80 -1.88 6.09
N LEU A 299 4.46 -1.75 6.18
CA LEU A 299 3.83 -1.01 7.28
C LEU A 299 4.19 -1.66 8.61
N ASN A 300 4.89 -0.93 9.47
CA ASN A 300 5.31 -1.42 10.78
C ASN A 300 5.46 -0.23 11.74
N GLY A 301 4.59 -0.17 12.73
CA GLY A 301 4.48 0.94 13.67
C GLY A 301 3.15 1.69 13.55
N LYS A 302 3.09 2.84 14.22
CA LYS A 302 1.86 3.63 14.36
C LYS A 302 1.40 4.17 13.02
N TYR A 303 0.08 4.20 12.83
CA TYR A 303 -0.57 5.00 11.80
C TYR A 303 -1.64 5.91 12.41
N THR A 304 -1.88 7.04 11.76
CA THR A 304 -2.94 7.99 12.11
C THR A 304 -3.54 8.54 10.82
N THR A 305 -4.86 8.66 10.75
CA THR A 305 -5.54 9.41 9.68
C THR A 305 -6.37 10.53 10.27
N TYR A 306 -6.63 11.55 9.45
CA TYR A 306 -7.26 12.78 9.90
C TYR A 306 -8.44 13.15 8.99
N TYR A 307 -9.42 13.85 9.56
CA TYR A 307 -10.46 14.55 8.81
C TYR A 307 -9.90 15.85 8.21
N ASP A 308 -10.61 16.45 7.24
CA ASP A 308 -10.20 17.71 6.60
C ASP A 308 -10.11 18.91 7.57
N ASN A 309 -10.79 18.82 8.72
CA ASN A 309 -10.68 19.82 9.78
C ASN A 309 -9.35 19.71 10.57
N GLY A 310 -8.65 18.58 10.48
CA GLY A 310 -7.40 18.28 11.20
C GLY A 310 -7.59 17.37 12.43
N ASP A 311 -8.82 17.03 12.80
CA ASP A 311 -9.08 16.09 13.89
C ASP A 311 -8.72 14.67 13.48
N ILE A 312 -8.24 13.87 14.43
CA ILE A 312 -7.94 12.46 14.21
C ILE A 312 -9.25 11.76 13.81
N LYS A 313 -9.18 10.96 12.75
CA LYS A 313 -10.25 10.09 12.29
C LYS A 313 -10.11 8.68 12.84
N GLU A 314 -8.92 8.13 12.74
CA GLU A 314 -8.56 6.84 13.34
C GLU A 314 -7.06 6.77 13.59
N SER A 315 -6.68 5.93 14.55
CA SER A 315 -5.28 5.62 14.81
C SER A 315 -5.13 4.19 15.33
N GLY A 316 -3.98 3.59 15.05
CA GLY A 316 -3.65 2.23 15.48
C GLY A 316 -2.20 1.90 15.16
N ASN A 317 -1.89 0.61 15.09
CA ASN A 317 -0.54 0.12 14.84
C ASN A 317 -0.55 -1.01 13.82
N TYR A 318 0.49 -1.07 12.99
CA TYR A 318 0.79 -2.21 12.12
C TYR A 318 1.98 -3.00 12.69
N ILE A 319 1.94 -4.32 12.57
CA ILE A 319 3.11 -5.20 12.71
C ILE A 319 3.19 -6.05 11.44
N ASP A 320 4.33 -6.00 10.74
CA ASP A 320 4.59 -6.75 9.51
C ASP A 320 3.48 -6.64 8.44
N GLY A 321 2.89 -5.45 8.31
CA GLY A 321 1.84 -5.15 7.33
C GLY A 321 0.41 -5.45 7.81
N TYR A 322 0.23 -6.00 9.01
CA TYR A 322 -1.09 -6.33 9.57
C TYR A 322 -1.46 -5.36 10.70
N LEU A 323 -2.74 -4.96 10.76
CA LEU A 323 -3.24 -4.23 11.93
C LEU A 323 -3.08 -5.09 13.19
N GLU A 324 -2.53 -4.49 14.24
CA GLU A 324 -2.25 -5.18 15.50
C GLU A 324 -2.59 -4.28 16.68
N GLY A 325 -3.32 -4.85 17.65
CA GLY A 325 -3.75 -4.16 18.86
C GLY A 325 -4.97 -3.27 18.64
N ILE A 326 -5.11 -2.26 19.49
CA ILE A 326 -6.31 -1.42 19.53
C ILE A 326 -6.26 -0.34 18.45
N VAL A 327 -7.21 -0.39 17.53
CA VAL A 327 -7.57 0.72 16.63
C VAL A 327 -8.65 1.56 17.31
N THR A 328 -8.41 2.87 17.38
CA THR A 328 -9.35 3.85 17.95
C THR A 328 -9.91 4.73 16.84
N ILE A 329 -11.22 4.92 16.83
CA ILE A 329 -11.97 5.67 15.82
C ILE A 329 -12.69 6.84 16.49
N TYR A 330 -12.64 7.99 15.84
CA TYR A 330 -13.22 9.25 16.29
C TYR A 330 -14.17 9.81 15.23
N ASN A 331 -15.14 10.61 15.64
CA ASN A 331 -15.96 11.39 14.71
C ASN A 331 -15.26 12.70 14.29
N ASN A 332 -15.90 13.46 13.39
CA ASN A 332 -15.39 14.74 12.88
C ASN A 332 -15.43 15.91 13.89
N LYS A 333 -15.70 15.63 15.16
CA LYS A 333 -15.59 16.59 16.28
C LYS A 333 -14.49 16.17 17.27
N GLY A 334 -13.72 15.14 16.95
CA GLY A 334 -12.69 14.57 17.82
C GLY A 334 -13.24 13.71 18.96
N GLU A 335 -14.53 13.39 18.98
CA GLU A 335 -15.14 12.53 20.00
C GLU A 335 -14.85 11.07 19.66
N MET A 336 -14.32 10.30 20.62
CA MET A 336 -14.06 8.87 20.44
C MET A 336 -15.38 8.11 20.34
N ILE A 337 -15.54 7.32 19.28
CA ILE A 337 -16.77 6.57 19.04
C ILE A 337 -16.56 5.05 19.06
N ARG A 338 -15.33 4.57 18.85
CA ARG A 338 -15.06 3.13 18.85
C ARG A 338 -13.62 2.76 19.19
N LYS A 339 -13.45 1.62 19.86
CA LYS A 339 -12.20 0.86 19.95
C LYS A 339 -12.42 -0.54 19.41
N ILE A 340 -11.49 -1.02 18.59
CA ILE A 340 -11.53 -2.35 17.99
C ILE A 340 -10.15 -2.99 18.18
N ASN A 341 -10.08 -4.19 18.74
CA ASN A 341 -8.83 -4.92 18.84
C ASN A 341 -8.62 -5.80 17.60
N TYR A 342 -7.41 -5.76 17.05
CA TYR A 342 -6.99 -6.57 15.91
C TYR A 342 -5.82 -7.47 16.30
N ILE A 343 -5.80 -8.69 15.77
CA ILE A 343 -4.66 -9.60 15.80
C ILE A 343 -4.42 -10.08 14.38
N LYS A 344 -3.23 -9.82 13.83
CA LYS A 344 -2.86 -10.16 12.44
C LYS A 344 -3.89 -9.69 11.40
N GLY A 345 -4.42 -8.48 11.59
CA GLY A 345 -5.34 -7.85 10.66
C GLY A 345 -6.81 -8.27 10.79
N GLN A 346 -7.14 -9.19 11.70
CA GLN A 346 -8.51 -9.63 11.96
C GLN A 346 -9.00 -9.09 13.31
N LYS A 347 -10.27 -8.70 13.40
CA LYS A 347 -10.88 -8.32 14.67
C LYS A 347 -10.91 -9.52 15.60
N GLU A 348 -10.40 -9.34 16.80
CA GLU A 348 -10.27 -10.41 17.79
C GLU A 348 -10.49 -9.85 19.20
N GLY A 349 -11.32 -10.52 19.99
CA GLY A 349 -11.71 -10.10 21.33
C GLY A 349 -12.66 -8.91 21.33
N LYS A 350 -12.56 -8.10 22.38
CA LYS A 350 -13.56 -7.08 22.71
C LYS A 350 -13.42 -5.82 21.83
N SER A 351 -14.54 -5.35 21.28
CA SER A 351 -14.72 -4.02 20.68
C SER A 351 -15.70 -3.21 21.53
N GLU A 352 -15.46 -1.91 21.66
CA GLU A 352 -16.26 -0.99 22.47
C GLU A 352 -16.70 0.19 21.61
N SER A 353 -18.00 0.52 21.65
CA SER A 353 -18.55 1.73 21.03
C SER A 353 -19.00 2.70 22.12
N TYR A 354 -18.92 4.00 21.85
CA TYR A 354 -19.18 5.05 22.84
C TYR A 354 -20.17 6.10 22.32
N TYR A 355 -20.96 6.67 23.23
CA TYR A 355 -21.80 7.83 22.94
C TYR A 355 -20.91 9.06 22.68
N PRO A 356 -20.99 9.69 21.49
CA PRO A 356 -20.07 10.78 21.15
C PRO A 356 -20.16 11.98 22.12
N ILE A 357 -21.37 12.30 22.57
CA ILE A 357 -21.68 13.49 23.38
C ILE A 357 -21.05 13.50 24.78
N ASP A 358 -20.79 12.33 25.39
CA ASP A 358 -20.24 12.24 26.76
C ASP A 358 -19.23 11.11 26.96
N GLY A 359 -18.87 10.39 25.90
CA GLY A 359 -17.87 9.32 25.92
C GLY A 359 -18.28 8.09 26.74
N LYS A 360 -19.55 7.97 27.15
CA LYS A 360 -20.01 6.80 27.89
C LYS A 360 -20.10 5.58 26.99
N LEU A 361 -19.83 4.42 27.56
CA LEU A 361 -19.94 3.15 26.85
C LEU A 361 -21.38 2.95 26.34
N TYR A 362 -21.50 2.71 25.05
CA TYR A 362 -22.77 2.44 24.37
C TYR A 362 -22.93 0.95 24.11
N GLU A 363 -21.85 0.27 23.72
CA GLU A 363 -21.91 -1.11 23.27
C GLU A 363 -20.56 -1.82 23.47
N GLU A 364 -20.64 -3.11 23.78
CA GLU A 364 -19.53 -4.05 23.83
C GLU A 364 -19.86 -5.26 22.96
N GLU A 365 -18.97 -5.55 22.03
CA GLU A 365 -19.04 -6.69 21.12
C GLU A 365 -17.80 -7.56 21.31
N ASN A 366 -17.91 -8.88 21.13
CA ASN A 366 -16.76 -9.77 21.06
C ASN A 366 -16.64 -10.35 19.65
N TYR A 367 -15.42 -10.38 19.14
CA TYR A 367 -15.08 -10.89 17.82
C TYR A 367 -14.12 -12.06 17.92
N LYS A 368 -14.25 -13.00 16.99
CA LYS A 368 -13.28 -14.07 16.73
C LYS A 368 -13.08 -14.19 15.23
N ASN A 369 -11.87 -13.91 14.75
CA ASN A 369 -11.54 -13.88 13.32
C ASN A 369 -12.57 -13.07 12.47
N ASP A 370 -12.79 -11.81 12.84
CA ASP A 370 -13.77 -10.89 12.19
C ASP A 370 -15.26 -11.21 12.38
N ILE A 371 -15.61 -12.31 13.04
CA ILE A 371 -16.99 -12.74 13.24
C ILE A 371 -17.43 -12.43 14.67
N LEU A 372 -18.65 -11.90 14.88
CA LEU A 372 -19.21 -11.72 16.21
C LEU A 372 -19.36 -13.08 16.92
N ASP A 373 -18.64 -13.26 18.01
CA ASP A 373 -18.59 -14.50 18.78
C ASP A 373 -18.28 -14.18 20.24
N GLY A 374 -19.23 -14.50 21.13
CA GLY A 374 -19.14 -14.21 22.55
C GLY A 374 -20.23 -13.25 23.05
N GLU A 375 -20.01 -12.72 24.25
CA GLU A 375 -20.97 -11.87 24.95
C GLU A 375 -21.17 -10.53 24.22
N TYR A 376 -22.41 -10.07 24.17
CA TYR A 376 -22.81 -8.76 23.67
C TYR A 376 -23.50 -7.98 24.78
N LYS A 377 -23.17 -6.70 24.93
CA LYS A 377 -23.85 -5.78 25.84
C LYS A 377 -24.08 -4.44 25.14
N SER A 378 -25.27 -3.87 25.31
CA SER A 378 -25.52 -2.46 25.01
C SER A 378 -25.99 -1.75 26.26
N TYR A 379 -25.75 -0.44 26.33
CA TYR A 379 -25.99 0.37 27.51
C TYR A 379 -26.83 1.60 27.16
N TYR A 380 -27.66 2.03 28.11
CA TYR A 380 -28.24 3.36 28.11
C TYR A 380 -27.20 4.42 28.45
N ARG A 381 -27.47 5.68 28.13
CA ARG A 381 -26.61 6.83 28.48
C ARG A 381 -26.42 7.03 29.99
N ASN A 382 -27.28 6.45 30.83
CA ASN A 382 -27.10 6.43 32.28
C ASN A 382 -26.15 5.31 32.78
N GLY A 383 -25.62 4.49 31.87
CA GLY A 383 -24.70 3.38 32.16
C GLY A 383 -25.38 2.06 32.53
N LYS A 384 -26.71 2.01 32.62
CA LYS A 384 -27.44 0.76 32.85
C LYS A 384 -27.49 -0.06 31.57
N ILE A 385 -27.45 -1.39 31.72
CA ILE A 385 -27.60 -2.31 30.60
C ILE A 385 -28.97 -2.07 29.94
N HIS A 386 -28.94 -1.98 28.61
CA HIS A 386 -30.11 -1.96 27.74
C HIS A 386 -30.40 -3.37 27.22
N THR A 387 -29.38 -4.06 26.71
CA THR A 387 -29.50 -5.42 26.19
C THR A 387 -28.24 -6.21 26.51
N ILE A 388 -28.39 -7.50 26.79
CA ILE A 388 -27.27 -8.44 26.96
C ILE A 388 -27.63 -9.79 26.33
N GLY A 389 -26.66 -10.46 25.75
CA GLY A 389 -26.82 -11.79 25.18
C GLY A 389 -25.51 -12.33 24.63
N TYR A 390 -25.60 -13.37 23.79
CA TYR A 390 -24.44 -13.98 23.15
C TYR A 390 -24.63 -14.05 21.65
N HIS A 391 -23.53 -13.90 20.92
CA HIS A 391 -23.42 -14.27 19.51
C HIS A 391 -22.60 -15.53 19.36
N THR A 392 -22.95 -16.36 18.39
CA THR A 392 -22.16 -17.51 17.95
C THR A 392 -22.13 -17.49 16.43
N ASN A 393 -20.94 -17.48 15.83
CA ASN A 393 -20.76 -17.42 14.38
C ASN A 393 -21.55 -16.28 13.70
N GLY A 394 -21.61 -15.10 14.33
CA GLY A 394 -22.23 -13.91 13.76
C GLY A 394 -23.74 -13.77 14.01
N VAL A 395 -24.40 -14.76 14.61
CA VAL A 395 -25.84 -14.72 14.89
C VAL A 395 -26.13 -14.74 16.39
N ARG A 396 -27.26 -14.17 16.81
CA ARG A 396 -27.71 -14.24 18.21
C ARG A 396 -27.91 -15.71 18.61
N SER A 397 -27.40 -16.10 19.76
CA SER A 397 -27.56 -17.44 20.30
C SER A 397 -27.89 -17.40 21.80
N GLY A 398 -28.56 -18.44 22.28
CA GLY A 398 -28.90 -18.56 23.69
C GLY A 398 -29.87 -17.49 24.17
N GLU A 399 -29.79 -17.16 25.46
CA GLU A 399 -30.69 -16.22 26.12
C GLU A 399 -30.23 -14.76 25.93
N TRP A 400 -31.15 -13.92 25.49
CA TRP A 400 -31.01 -12.48 25.36
C TRP A 400 -31.98 -11.78 26.30
N LYS A 401 -31.51 -10.74 26.99
CA LYS A 401 -32.30 -9.97 27.93
C LYS A 401 -32.30 -8.50 27.54
N ASP A 402 -33.49 -7.92 27.49
CA ASP A 402 -33.69 -6.48 27.36
C ASP A 402 -34.11 -5.90 28.71
N TYR A 403 -33.63 -4.71 28.99
CA TYR A 403 -33.90 -3.97 30.22
C TYR A 403 -34.40 -2.58 29.87
N SER A 404 -35.33 -2.05 30.66
CA SER A 404 -35.73 -0.65 30.60
C SER A 404 -34.68 0.27 31.22
N GLU A 405 -34.79 1.58 30.98
CA GLU A 405 -33.81 2.57 31.46
C GLU A 405 -33.73 2.65 33.00
N ASN A 406 -34.77 2.22 33.71
CA ASN A 406 -34.75 2.08 35.17
C ASN A 406 -34.04 0.81 35.67
N GLY A 407 -33.69 -0.13 34.79
CA GLY A 407 -32.98 -1.39 35.08
C GLY A 407 -33.88 -2.62 35.25
N LYS A 408 -35.19 -2.51 34.97
CA LYS A 408 -36.10 -3.67 35.01
C LYS A 408 -35.96 -4.50 33.74
N ASN A 409 -35.88 -5.83 33.87
CA ASN A 409 -35.94 -6.72 32.71
C ASN A 409 -37.33 -6.63 32.05
N ILE A 410 -37.36 -6.30 30.76
CA ILE A 410 -38.58 -6.13 29.95
C ILE A 410 -38.72 -7.17 28.83
N GLY A 411 -37.70 -8.00 28.63
CA GLY A 411 -37.72 -9.04 27.60
C GLY A 411 -36.69 -10.13 27.89
N ILE A 412 -37.10 -11.38 27.69
CA ILE A 412 -36.22 -12.55 27.65
C ILE A 412 -36.52 -13.28 26.35
N TYR A 413 -35.51 -13.45 25.51
CA TYR A 413 -35.59 -14.13 24.23
C TYR A 413 -34.60 -15.28 24.21
N THR A 414 -34.96 -16.38 23.58
CA THR A 414 -34.07 -17.53 23.42
C THR A 414 -33.89 -17.79 21.93
N TYR A 415 -32.65 -17.91 21.48
CA TYR A 415 -32.28 -18.16 20.09
C TYR A 415 -31.52 -19.48 19.96
N ASN A 416 -31.79 -20.23 18.90
CA ASN A 416 -31.01 -21.40 18.52
C ASN A 416 -29.68 -21.00 17.85
N GLN A 417 -28.87 -22.00 17.50
CA GLN A 417 -27.55 -21.82 16.87
C GLN A 417 -27.59 -21.17 15.49
N ASN A 418 -28.77 -21.08 14.86
CA ASN A 418 -28.98 -20.45 13.56
C ASN A 418 -29.54 -19.02 13.68
N GLY A 419 -29.66 -18.47 14.91
CA GLY A 419 -30.19 -17.13 15.12
C GLY A 419 -31.70 -17.01 15.08
N ARG A 420 -32.45 -18.12 15.15
CA ARG A 420 -33.91 -18.14 15.15
C ARG A 420 -34.44 -18.27 16.57
N LEU A 421 -35.57 -17.63 16.86
CA LEU A 421 -36.24 -17.76 18.16
C LEU A 421 -36.61 -19.22 18.41
N ASP A 422 -36.23 -19.75 19.56
CA ASP A 422 -36.41 -21.17 19.89
C ASP A 422 -36.53 -21.33 21.40
N GLY A 423 -37.65 -21.87 21.87
CA GLY A 423 -38.02 -21.95 23.27
C GLY A 423 -38.96 -20.84 23.74
N LYS A 424 -39.00 -20.62 25.06
CA LYS A 424 -39.93 -19.70 25.73
C LYS A 424 -39.41 -18.27 25.70
N ILE A 425 -40.23 -17.37 25.17
CA ILE A 425 -39.99 -15.93 25.10
C ILE A 425 -40.90 -15.23 26.10
N ILE A 426 -40.36 -14.31 26.87
CA ILE A 426 -41.06 -13.59 27.94
C ILE A 426 -40.97 -12.10 27.67
N TYR A 427 -42.11 -11.41 27.69
CA TYR A 427 -42.19 -9.96 27.54
C TYR A 427 -42.84 -9.35 28.78
N TYR A 428 -42.36 -8.18 29.20
CA TYR A 428 -43.04 -7.35 30.18
C TYR A 428 -43.50 -6.05 29.51
N ILE A 429 -44.80 -5.90 29.33
CA ILE A 429 -45.43 -4.78 28.64
C ILE A 429 -45.88 -3.76 29.70
N PRO A 430 -45.40 -2.51 29.68
CA PRO A 430 -45.81 -1.51 30.67
C PRO A 430 -47.31 -1.21 30.56
N THR A 431 -47.99 -1.06 31.70
CA THR A 431 -49.43 -0.75 31.72
C THR A 431 -49.75 0.67 31.27
N ASP A 432 -48.77 1.58 31.40
CA ASP A 432 -48.87 2.99 31.08
C ASP A 432 -47.46 3.62 30.92
N PHE A 433 -47.41 4.91 30.59
CA PHE A 433 -46.16 5.67 30.44
C PHE A 433 -45.36 5.83 31.74
N SER A 434 -45.95 5.60 32.91
CA SER A 434 -45.23 5.67 34.19
C SER A 434 -44.29 4.49 34.38
N GLN A 435 -44.49 3.40 33.64
CA GLN A 435 -43.65 2.19 33.69
C GLN A 435 -43.51 1.60 35.11
N LYS A 436 -44.53 1.79 35.96
CA LYS A 436 -44.56 1.26 37.34
C LYS A 436 -45.07 -0.18 37.41
N SER A 437 -46.02 -0.55 36.54
CA SER A 437 -46.64 -1.88 36.50
C SER A 437 -46.58 -2.46 35.09
N TYR A 438 -46.56 -3.79 34.98
CA TYR A 438 -46.34 -4.49 33.72
C TYR A 438 -47.23 -5.72 33.62
N PHE A 439 -47.74 -5.97 32.42
CA PHE A 439 -48.30 -7.26 32.04
C PHE A 439 -47.16 -8.18 31.62
N ARG A 440 -47.18 -9.45 32.04
CA ARG A 440 -46.24 -10.46 31.55
C ARG A 440 -46.91 -11.25 30.42
N LYS A 441 -46.20 -11.45 29.32
CA LYS A 441 -46.63 -12.32 28.22
C LYS A 441 -45.56 -13.38 27.98
N GLU A 442 -45.98 -14.63 27.84
CA GLU A 442 -45.14 -15.77 27.57
C GLU A 442 -45.59 -16.44 26.27
N THR A 443 -44.63 -16.78 25.41
CA THR A 443 -44.88 -17.40 24.10
C THR A 443 -43.79 -18.40 23.77
N GLU A 444 -44.12 -19.52 23.14
CA GLU A 444 -43.13 -20.51 22.72
C GLU A 444 -42.90 -20.50 21.22
N TYR A 445 -41.63 -20.55 20.83
CA TYR A 445 -41.20 -20.67 19.45
C TYR A 445 -40.43 -21.97 19.23
N ARG A 446 -40.51 -22.49 18.00
CA ARG A 446 -39.66 -23.57 17.49
C ARG A 446 -39.10 -23.14 16.15
N ASP A 447 -37.78 -22.98 16.09
CA ASP A 447 -37.06 -22.57 14.87
C ASP A 447 -37.66 -21.31 14.17
N GLY A 448 -38.03 -20.31 14.97
CA GLY A 448 -38.60 -19.04 14.52
C GLY A 448 -40.12 -19.07 14.27
N ILE A 449 -40.76 -20.23 14.41
CA ILE A 449 -42.22 -20.40 14.25
C ILE A 449 -42.85 -20.38 15.64
N LEU A 450 -43.90 -19.58 15.83
CA LEU A 450 -44.70 -19.60 17.06
C LEU A 450 -45.47 -20.93 17.13
N GLU A 451 -45.02 -21.81 18.01
CA GLU A 451 -45.38 -23.23 18.10
C GLU A 451 -45.34 -23.64 19.57
N GLY A 452 -46.48 -23.57 20.26
CA GLY A 452 -46.53 -23.83 21.68
C GLY A 452 -47.49 -22.94 22.47
N SER A 453 -47.23 -22.81 23.76
CA SER A 453 -48.08 -22.06 24.69
C SER A 453 -48.08 -20.55 24.42
N TYR A 454 -49.23 -19.91 24.68
CA TYR A 454 -49.39 -18.46 24.75
C TYR A 454 -50.10 -18.12 26.05
N ILE A 455 -49.48 -17.31 26.92
CA ILE A 455 -50.05 -16.96 28.22
C ILE A 455 -49.80 -15.48 28.50
N VAL A 456 -50.85 -14.76 28.91
CA VAL A 456 -50.77 -13.37 29.37
C VAL A 456 -51.17 -13.34 30.83
N TYR A 457 -50.42 -12.59 31.63
CA TYR A 457 -50.62 -12.38 33.05
C TYR A 457 -50.86 -10.89 33.33
N ASP A 458 -51.74 -10.60 34.29
CA ASP A 458 -51.92 -9.25 34.81
C ASP A 458 -50.77 -8.81 35.74
N THR A 459 -50.90 -7.62 36.31
CA THR A 459 -49.92 -7.03 37.23
C THR A 459 -49.81 -7.75 38.59
N LYS A 460 -50.69 -8.73 38.85
CA LYS A 460 -50.71 -9.58 40.05
C LYS A 460 -50.35 -11.03 39.73
N ASP A 461 -49.70 -11.27 38.58
CA ASP A 461 -49.33 -12.59 38.06
C ASP A 461 -50.52 -13.55 37.83
N ARG A 462 -51.74 -13.03 37.68
CA ARG A 462 -52.92 -13.85 37.37
C ARG A 462 -53.07 -13.97 35.87
N ILE A 463 -53.35 -15.17 35.36
CA ILE A 463 -53.58 -15.39 33.94
C ILE A 463 -54.82 -14.62 33.48
N THR A 464 -54.65 -13.77 32.46
CA THR A 464 -55.74 -13.03 31.80
C THR A 464 -56.08 -13.60 30.44
N GLU A 465 -55.15 -14.30 29.79
CA GLU A 465 -55.40 -15.01 28.54
C GLU A 465 -54.47 -16.21 28.45
N LYS A 466 -54.97 -17.34 27.95
CA LYS A 466 -54.13 -18.48 27.60
C LYS A 466 -54.64 -19.19 26.36
N GLY A 467 -53.74 -19.77 25.59
CA GLY A 467 -54.05 -20.58 24.43
C GLY A 467 -52.81 -21.27 23.88
N PHE A 468 -52.93 -21.80 22.67
CA PHE A 468 -51.86 -22.49 21.97
C PHE A 468 -51.75 -21.97 20.53
N HIS A 469 -50.53 -21.94 20.00
CA HIS A 469 -50.27 -21.68 18.60
C HIS A 469 -49.65 -22.89 17.93
N ARG A 470 -50.06 -23.13 16.68
CA ARG A 470 -49.43 -24.08 15.77
C ARG A 470 -49.18 -23.37 14.45
N ASN A 471 -47.96 -23.45 13.92
CA ASN A 471 -47.57 -22.81 12.66
C ASN A 471 -47.92 -21.31 12.59
N ASN A 472 -47.65 -20.55 13.66
CA ASN A 472 -47.99 -19.12 13.81
C ASN A 472 -49.48 -18.79 13.92
N GLU A 473 -50.37 -19.78 13.95
CA GLU A 473 -51.81 -19.57 14.01
C GLU A 473 -52.38 -20.04 15.35
N LYS A 474 -53.47 -19.41 15.81
CA LYS A 474 -54.22 -19.90 16.98
C LYS A 474 -54.71 -21.32 16.74
N ASP A 475 -54.48 -22.21 17.68
CA ASP A 475 -54.94 -23.61 17.62
C ASP A 475 -55.43 -24.05 19.01
N GLY A 476 -56.41 -24.94 19.04
CA GLY A 476 -57.03 -25.42 20.28
C GLY A 476 -57.83 -24.36 21.02
N GLN A 477 -57.97 -24.54 22.33
CA GLN A 477 -58.81 -23.70 23.19
C GLN A 477 -58.04 -22.45 23.67
N TRP A 478 -58.71 -21.30 23.54
CA TRP A 478 -58.28 -19.98 23.96
C TRP A 478 -59.23 -19.46 25.03
N ILE A 479 -58.71 -19.13 26.20
CA ILE A 479 -59.52 -18.72 27.35
C ILE A 479 -59.06 -17.35 27.82
N LYS A 480 -60.01 -16.43 28.01
CA LYS A 480 -59.75 -15.12 28.59
C LYS A 480 -60.43 -14.96 29.94
N TYR A 481 -59.70 -14.36 30.86
CA TYR A 481 -60.12 -14.10 32.23
C TYR A 481 -60.15 -12.60 32.52
N VAL A 482 -61.14 -12.16 33.30
CA VAL A 482 -61.20 -10.84 33.92
C VAL A 482 -61.48 -11.05 35.41
N GLU A 483 -60.60 -10.53 36.26
CA GLU A 483 -60.68 -10.69 37.72
C GLU A 483 -60.79 -12.17 38.18
N GLY A 484 -60.17 -13.09 37.43
CA GLY A 484 -60.19 -14.53 37.71
C GLY A 484 -61.43 -15.27 37.19
N LYS A 485 -62.41 -14.57 36.62
CA LYS A 485 -63.59 -15.18 35.98
C LYS A 485 -63.37 -15.31 34.48
N ILE A 486 -63.82 -16.43 33.90
CA ILE A 486 -63.81 -16.64 32.46
C ILE A 486 -64.82 -15.67 31.83
N ILE A 487 -64.39 -14.92 30.81
CA ILE A 487 -65.26 -14.05 30.02
C ILE A 487 -65.51 -14.60 28.62
N TYR A 488 -64.57 -15.37 28.07
CA TYR A 488 -64.81 -16.22 26.90
C TYR A 488 -63.91 -17.45 26.85
N GLU A 489 -64.40 -18.46 26.17
CA GLU A 489 -63.67 -19.62 25.66
C GLU A 489 -63.87 -19.69 24.15
N GLU A 490 -62.80 -19.71 23.39
CA GLU A 490 -62.85 -19.82 21.93
C GLU A 490 -62.01 -21.02 21.48
N ASN A 491 -62.51 -21.83 20.55
CA ASN A 491 -61.79 -22.96 20.00
C ASN A 491 -61.38 -22.66 18.55
N TYR A 492 -60.13 -22.99 18.22
CA TYR A 492 -59.52 -22.75 16.92
C TYR A 492 -58.90 -24.02 16.34
N ARG A 493 -58.86 -24.11 15.01
CA ARG A 493 -58.09 -25.10 14.25
C ARG A 493 -57.41 -24.39 13.09
N ASN A 494 -56.08 -24.34 13.08
CA ASN A 494 -55.28 -23.61 12.07
C ASN A 494 -55.82 -22.19 11.84
N GLY A 495 -55.88 -21.40 12.91
CA GLY A 495 -56.25 -19.98 12.90
C GLY A 495 -57.73 -19.68 12.69
N ARG A 496 -58.56 -20.68 12.36
CA ARG A 496 -60.00 -20.51 12.14
C ARG A 496 -60.77 -20.97 13.35
N ARG A 497 -61.81 -20.22 13.74
CA ARG A 497 -62.76 -20.66 14.79
C ARG A 497 -63.35 -22.01 14.41
N ASP A 498 -63.25 -22.99 15.29
CA ASP A 498 -63.67 -24.36 15.05
C ASP A 498 -64.11 -24.99 16.37
N GLY A 499 -65.32 -25.57 16.41
CA GLY A 499 -65.96 -26.03 17.64
C GLY A 499 -66.78 -24.95 18.34
N VAL A 500 -67.11 -25.19 19.61
CA VAL A 500 -68.00 -24.34 20.41
C VAL A 500 -67.22 -23.16 20.99
N GLN A 501 -67.72 -21.95 20.80
CA GLN A 501 -67.25 -20.72 21.42
C GLN A 501 -68.26 -20.34 22.51
N ARG A 502 -67.79 -19.97 23.70
CA ARG A 502 -68.64 -19.58 24.82
C ARG A 502 -68.26 -18.20 25.32
N TYR A 503 -69.26 -17.37 25.58
CA TYR A 503 -69.12 -16.06 26.22
C TYR A 503 -69.93 -16.07 27.51
N TYR A 504 -69.46 -15.35 28.52
CA TYR A 504 -70.01 -15.43 29.88
C TYR A 504 -70.43 -14.06 30.40
N TYR A 505 -71.52 -14.05 31.16
CA TYR A 505 -71.88 -12.94 32.03
C TYR A 505 -70.90 -12.83 33.22
N THR A 506 -70.87 -11.67 33.87
CA THR A 506 -70.05 -11.42 35.06
C THR A 506 -70.39 -12.32 36.25
N ASN A 507 -71.58 -12.93 36.25
CA ASN A 507 -72.01 -13.93 37.22
C ASN A 507 -71.52 -15.37 36.92
N GLY A 508 -70.80 -15.57 35.81
CA GLY A 508 -70.22 -16.85 35.40
C GLY A 508 -71.16 -17.76 34.59
N LYS A 509 -72.40 -17.35 34.34
CA LYS A 509 -73.30 -18.08 33.44
C LYS A 509 -73.01 -17.73 31.98
N VAL A 510 -73.21 -18.69 31.08
CA VAL A 510 -73.02 -18.49 29.64
C VAL A 510 -74.04 -17.47 29.13
N SER A 511 -73.58 -16.46 28.41
CA SER A 511 -74.42 -15.47 27.74
C SER A 511 -74.69 -15.86 26.29
N GLU A 512 -73.67 -16.33 25.59
CA GLU A 512 -73.75 -16.72 24.19
C GLU A 512 -72.89 -17.96 23.92
N GLU A 513 -73.41 -18.87 23.08
CA GLU A 513 -72.64 -19.95 22.47
C GLU A 513 -72.72 -19.86 20.96
N TYR A 514 -71.59 -20.02 20.29
CA TYR A 514 -71.52 -20.11 18.83
C TYR A 514 -70.82 -21.41 18.46
N VAL A 515 -71.39 -22.19 17.55
CA VAL A 515 -70.73 -23.39 17.02
C VAL A 515 -70.21 -23.08 15.64
N TYR A 516 -68.91 -23.26 15.45
CA TYR A 516 -68.24 -23.11 14.17
C TYR A 516 -67.76 -24.46 13.65
N ASN A 517 -67.81 -24.64 12.34
CA ASN A 517 -67.06 -25.67 11.63
C ASN A 517 -66.09 -24.96 10.67
N TYR A 518 -64.81 -25.01 11.01
CA TYR A 518 -63.71 -24.46 10.22
C TYR A 518 -63.94 -23.03 9.69
N GLY A 519 -64.31 -22.12 10.59
CA GLY A 519 -64.54 -20.69 10.32
C GLY A 519 -65.97 -20.34 9.92
N LYS A 520 -66.83 -21.32 9.62
CA LYS A 520 -68.24 -21.11 9.30
C LYS A 520 -69.11 -21.32 10.54
N GLU A 521 -69.85 -20.31 10.96
CA GLU A 521 -70.85 -20.43 12.02
C GLU A 521 -72.03 -21.28 11.53
N ILE A 522 -72.33 -22.35 12.28
CA ILE A 522 -73.42 -23.29 11.99
C ILE A 522 -74.54 -23.21 13.03
N GLU A 523 -74.25 -22.71 14.24
CA GLU A 523 -75.25 -22.58 15.29
C GLU A 523 -74.93 -21.40 16.21
N VAL A 524 -75.96 -20.73 16.71
CA VAL A 524 -75.86 -19.72 17.77
C VAL A 524 -76.96 -19.93 18.81
N ARG A 525 -76.60 -19.82 20.09
CA ARG A 525 -77.51 -19.81 21.24
C ARG A 525 -77.22 -18.58 22.09
N ARG A 526 -78.26 -17.93 22.59
CA ARG A 526 -78.15 -16.83 23.57
C ARG A 526 -79.01 -17.12 24.78
N TYR A 527 -78.50 -16.78 25.94
CA TYR A 527 -79.10 -17.06 27.22
C TYR A 527 -79.35 -15.74 27.97
N ASP A 528 -80.26 -15.75 28.94
CA ASP A 528 -80.40 -14.66 29.90
C ASP A 528 -79.41 -14.78 31.07
N GLU A 529 -79.36 -13.77 31.93
CA GLU A 529 -78.48 -13.78 33.12
C GLU A 529 -78.81 -14.91 34.12
N ASN A 530 -79.97 -15.56 34.00
CA ASN A 530 -80.34 -16.71 34.80
C ASN A 530 -79.89 -18.04 34.16
N GLY A 531 -79.39 -18.02 32.93
CA GLY A 531 -78.96 -19.18 32.16
C GLY A 531 -80.08 -19.81 31.32
N ASN A 532 -81.23 -19.16 31.19
CA ASN A 532 -82.33 -19.66 30.36
C ASN A 532 -82.10 -19.29 28.90
N LEU A 533 -82.32 -20.24 27.99
CA LEU A 533 -82.21 -20.02 26.55
C LEU A 533 -83.24 -18.98 26.09
N LYS A 534 -82.77 -17.90 25.45
CA LYS A 534 -83.60 -16.83 24.87
C LYS A 534 -83.69 -16.90 23.36
N TYR A 535 -82.66 -17.44 22.70
CA TYR A 535 -82.58 -17.49 21.25
C TYR A 535 -81.71 -18.65 20.80
N GLU A 536 -82.15 -19.38 19.77
CA GLU A 536 -81.38 -20.41 19.08
C GLU A 536 -81.59 -20.30 17.57
N ARG A 537 -80.50 -20.45 16.81
CA ARG A 537 -80.53 -20.59 15.35
C ARG A 537 -79.53 -21.65 14.92
N LYS A 538 -79.99 -22.62 14.13
CA LYS A 538 -79.17 -23.61 13.41
C LYS A 538 -79.24 -23.36 11.90
N ARG A 539 -78.11 -23.47 11.22
CA ARG A 539 -77.96 -23.24 9.77
C ARG A 539 -77.73 -24.51 8.99
#